data_AF-A0A2T3ILD5-F1
#
_entry.id   AF-A0A2T3ILD5-F1
#
_cell.length_a   1.000
_cell.length_b   1.000
_cell.length_c   1.000
_cell.angle_alpha   90.00
_cell.angle_beta   90.00
_cell.angle_gamma   90.00
#
_symmetry.space_group_name_H-M   'P 1'
#
loop_
_entity.id
_entity.type
_entity.pdbx_description
1 polymer ?
#
loop_
_entity_poly.entity_id
_entity_poly.type
_entity_poly.pdbx_seq_one_letter_code
_entity_poly.pdbx_strand_id
1 'polypeptide(L)'
;MCRIHRAVAIFIGLLSFNSHSIGINDSKYIELGSSLDPVLVNNVSAKLHLEANAAKYNAVGLVIGRGYCSGTWLGSDLQYSYILTAAHCLHGHEKNQHQGQYVSFKQHDGTVISAGQSINYFNQYKGCSSDIAVAKIPKVSDPLDDNGNVIKQPYIDNHFNPNLLLNKVSLTGFGIFGSRSLGQLDGINKRNGIGLLRFLYQNCLINQAIENTPSWAFASPGDSGSAIWQQRNGADVAVGISSWWFGWQYGYSGHASIALNSDWLQRIVPMLKTIDDIPTDIEEPAFLLTEKNTVETEPLETNVRGSIYYVRGDNVINGPNRYIWRYPRETTLFSTLLTHQQTNTAYSVWLRGQRKTHCGWGRINNSAWCYPAPNLGQLKLHFDQKDNPDLPIGDYNGEFSFAAKSLYNRNYNDMVTINANIAITEELAPDGTITADSPFMSQRFEKSIRGTVYYQSPNKIGTNRPRWSRYTGTYSKLTVNVKNTQTDISQTVILRGERYLGCGWSVMNNGAYCRKTGPVYGELRISFVAEDNPDLDVGEYKGSFPVTVRGLHYRRFKQDLRLNVHLNITE
;
A
#
# COMPACT_ATOMS: atom_id res chain seq x y z
N MET A 1 -6.29 79.65 -8.61
CA MET A 1 -5.73 78.89 -9.75
C MET A 1 -5.54 77.43 -9.31
N CYS A 2 -6.10 76.53 -10.14
CA CYS A 2 -6.15 75.06 -10.11
C CYS A 2 -4.86 74.31 -9.66
N ARG A 3 -4.95 73.27 -8.80
CA ARG A 3 -5.03 71.81 -9.07
C ARG A 3 -3.70 71.24 -9.64
N ILE A 4 -3.02 70.24 -9.05
CA ILE A 4 -3.32 68.79 -9.04
C ILE A 4 -2.22 68.02 -8.26
N HIS A 5 -2.59 66.95 -7.55
CA HIS A 5 -1.71 65.93 -6.98
C HIS A 5 -0.84 65.22 -8.02
N ARG A 6 0.41 64.89 -7.69
CA ARG A 6 1.15 63.78 -8.33
C ARG A 6 1.83 62.91 -7.28
N ALA A 7 1.26 61.72 -7.09
CA ALA A 7 1.96 60.57 -6.58
C ALA A 7 3.08 60.19 -7.59
N VAL A 8 4.30 60.00 -7.11
CA VAL A 8 5.35 59.32 -7.86
C VAL A 8 5.49 57.95 -7.23
N ALA A 9 4.90 56.97 -7.91
CA ALA A 9 5.08 55.56 -7.63
C ALA A 9 6.55 55.20 -7.87
N ILE A 10 7.18 54.68 -6.82
CA ILE A 10 8.49 54.04 -6.86
C ILE A 10 8.34 52.76 -7.68
N PHE A 11 8.80 52.78 -8.92
CA PHE A 11 8.96 51.57 -9.73
C PHE A 11 10.26 50.88 -9.30
N ILE A 12 10.23 50.16 -8.18
CA ILE A 12 11.22 49.11 -7.91
C ILE A 12 10.88 48.00 -8.91
N GLY A 13 11.65 47.94 -10.00
CA GLY A 13 11.73 46.77 -10.85
C GLY A 13 12.25 45.60 -10.03
N LEU A 14 11.34 44.87 -9.39
CA LEU A 14 11.55 43.52 -8.91
C LEU A 14 11.84 42.66 -10.14
N LEU A 15 13.13 42.50 -10.46
CA LEU A 15 13.57 41.36 -11.25
C LEU A 15 13.42 40.13 -10.36
N SER A 16 12.25 39.50 -10.46
CA SER A 16 11.96 38.19 -9.88
C SER A 16 12.79 37.14 -10.62
N PHE A 17 13.98 36.84 -10.12
CA PHE A 17 14.73 35.66 -10.55
C PHE A 17 14.13 34.43 -9.85
N ASN A 18 13.54 33.53 -10.62
CA ASN A 18 12.95 32.27 -10.18
C ASN A 18 14.04 31.16 -10.18
N SER A 19 14.25 30.43 -9.07
CA SER A 19 15.10 29.20 -8.93
C SER A 19 14.21 27.93 -8.75
N HIS A 20 14.61 26.63 -8.68
CA HIS A 20 14.01 25.21 -8.63
C HIS A 20 14.08 24.23 -7.48
N SER A 21 14.50 22.97 -7.74
CA SER A 21 15.11 21.94 -6.88
C SER A 21 15.49 20.70 -7.68
N ILE A 22 16.61 20.09 -7.34
CA ILE A 22 17.14 18.81 -7.85
C ILE A 22 17.43 18.77 -9.35
N GLY A 23 18.66 18.42 -9.70
CA GLY A 23 19.02 18.07 -11.07
C GLY A 23 18.71 16.61 -11.38
N ILE A 24 18.27 16.36 -12.62
CA ILE A 24 17.93 15.04 -13.16
C ILE A 24 18.84 14.72 -14.35
N ASN A 25 19.24 13.46 -14.51
CA ASN A 25 19.93 13.03 -15.73
C ASN A 25 18.98 12.96 -16.94
N ASP A 26 19.52 12.96 -18.15
CA ASP A 26 18.68 13.07 -19.34
C ASP A 26 17.87 11.78 -19.59
N SER A 27 18.47 10.61 -19.32
CA SER A 27 17.79 9.32 -19.44
C SER A 27 16.55 9.22 -18.54
N LYS A 28 16.63 9.63 -17.28
CA LYS A 28 15.47 9.63 -16.37
C LYS A 28 14.46 10.69 -16.77
N TYR A 29 14.91 11.86 -17.22
CA TYR A 29 14.03 12.92 -17.69
C TYR A 29 13.16 12.45 -18.87
N ILE A 30 13.75 11.70 -19.81
CA ILE A 30 13.05 11.04 -20.92
C ILE A 30 12.15 9.91 -20.41
N GLU A 31 12.64 9.04 -19.52
CA GLU A 31 11.87 7.93 -18.92
C GLU A 31 10.59 8.42 -18.24
N LEU A 32 10.64 9.61 -17.61
CA LEU A 32 9.49 10.24 -16.95
C LEU A 32 8.50 10.90 -17.92
N GLY A 33 8.65 10.66 -19.23
CA GLY A 33 7.69 11.06 -20.26
C GLY A 33 7.91 12.45 -20.84
N SER A 34 9.09 13.03 -20.65
CA SER A 34 9.50 14.25 -21.37
C SER A 34 10.41 13.91 -22.55
N SER A 35 10.84 14.93 -23.29
CA SER A 35 11.86 14.82 -24.33
C SER A 35 12.90 15.92 -24.12
N LEU A 36 14.07 15.81 -24.75
CA LEU A 36 15.06 16.89 -24.76
C LEU A 36 14.64 18.10 -25.64
N ASP A 37 13.34 18.25 -25.87
CA ASP A 37 12.71 19.45 -26.39
C ASP A 37 12.29 20.35 -25.21
N PRO A 38 12.81 21.59 -25.12
CA PRO A 38 12.50 22.54 -24.04
C PRO A 38 11.00 22.85 -23.85
N VAL A 39 10.14 22.51 -24.80
CA VAL A 39 8.69 22.82 -24.74
C VAL A 39 7.88 21.82 -23.87
N LEU A 40 8.44 20.66 -23.50
CA LEU A 40 7.72 19.54 -22.86
C LEU A 40 8.03 19.34 -21.35
N VAL A 41 8.37 20.41 -20.63
CA VAL A 41 8.98 20.40 -19.28
C VAL A 41 8.02 20.10 -18.11
N ASN A 42 6.75 20.50 -18.21
CA ASN A 42 5.89 20.65 -17.03
C ASN A 42 5.46 19.32 -16.36
N ASN A 43 5.44 18.19 -17.07
CA ASN A 43 4.94 16.92 -16.54
C ASN A 43 5.89 16.25 -15.53
N VAL A 44 7.21 16.39 -15.73
CA VAL A 44 8.23 15.73 -14.88
C VAL A 44 8.32 16.42 -13.53
N SER A 45 8.37 17.75 -13.52
CA SER A 45 8.47 18.58 -12.32
C SER A 45 7.31 18.28 -11.34
N ALA A 46 6.08 18.20 -11.85
CA ALA A 46 4.88 17.88 -11.04
C ALA A 46 4.96 16.50 -10.40
N LYS A 47 5.43 15.48 -11.12
CA LYS A 47 5.59 14.12 -10.58
C LYS A 47 6.62 14.09 -9.44
N LEU A 48 7.76 14.72 -9.63
CA LEU A 48 8.80 14.80 -8.60
C LEU A 48 8.37 15.63 -7.39
N HIS A 49 7.50 16.62 -7.58
CA HIS A 49 6.91 17.39 -6.50
C HIS A 49 5.99 16.53 -5.62
N LEU A 50 5.12 15.71 -6.21
CA LEU A 50 4.25 14.80 -5.48
C LEU A 50 5.06 13.81 -4.61
N GLU A 51 6.14 13.25 -5.15
CA GLU A 51 7.03 12.35 -4.41
C GLU A 51 7.75 13.06 -3.24
N ALA A 52 8.04 14.36 -3.39
CA ALA A 52 8.70 15.17 -2.37
C ALA A 52 7.80 15.53 -1.18
N ASN A 53 6.47 15.45 -1.37
CA ASN A 53 5.48 15.70 -0.33
C ASN A 53 5.04 14.41 0.37
N ALA A 54 5.70 13.28 0.11
CA ALA A 54 5.54 12.09 0.94
C ALA A 54 5.87 12.41 2.40
N ALA A 55 5.08 11.86 3.34
CA ALA A 55 5.13 12.19 4.77
C ALA A 55 6.56 12.20 5.37
N LYS A 56 7.42 11.28 4.94
CA LYS A 56 8.82 11.15 5.38
C LYS A 56 9.71 12.36 5.09
N TYR A 57 9.34 13.22 4.14
CA TYR A 57 10.12 14.41 3.79
C TYR A 57 9.49 15.70 4.29
N ASN A 58 8.40 15.65 5.08
CA ASN A 58 7.72 16.86 5.56
C ASN A 58 8.59 17.71 6.50
N ALA A 59 9.66 17.15 7.06
CA ALA A 59 10.67 17.88 7.82
C ALA A 59 11.57 18.78 6.94
N VAL A 60 11.60 18.58 5.62
CA VAL A 60 12.37 19.42 4.68
C VAL A 60 11.54 20.63 4.25
N GLY A 61 12.11 21.82 4.46
CA GLY A 61 11.49 23.10 4.18
C GLY A 61 12.45 24.12 3.57
N LEU A 62 11.88 25.29 3.23
CA LEU A 62 12.62 26.42 2.68
C LEU A 62 13.20 27.27 3.82
N VAL A 63 14.51 27.51 3.77
CA VAL A 63 15.24 28.42 4.66
C VAL A 63 15.51 29.73 3.93
N ILE A 64 15.04 30.84 4.49
CA ILE A 64 15.32 32.18 3.99
C ILE A 64 16.24 32.86 5.00
N GLY A 65 17.51 33.05 4.60
CA GLY A 65 18.56 33.64 5.42
C GLY A 65 19.43 34.59 4.58
N ARG A 66 20.64 34.15 4.21
CA ARG A 66 21.52 34.90 3.29
C ARG A 66 21.00 34.85 1.83
N GLY A 67 20.16 33.86 1.54
CA GLY A 67 19.46 33.65 0.28
C GLY A 67 18.41 32.57 0.48
N TYR A 68 17.95 31.97 -0.63
CA TYR A 68 17.07 30.80 -0.60
C TYR A 68 17.91 29.53 -0.50
N CYS A 69 17.73 28.81 0.58
CA CYS A 69 18.31 27.49 0.81
C CYS A 69 17.22 26.53 1.24
N SER A 70 17.58 25.26 1.32
CA SER A 70 16.78 24.24 1.97
C SER A 70 17.25 24.04 3.40
N GLY A 71 16.40 23.42 4.20
CA GLY A 71 16.76 23.01 5.55
C GLY A 71 15.90 21.86 6.01
N THR A 72 16.37 21.17 7.04
CA THR A 72 15.66 20.07 7.68
C THR A 72 15.34 20.47 9.11
N TRP A 73 14.07 20.45 9.47
CA TRP A 73 13.63 20.62 10.84
C TRP A 73 14.09 19.42 11.68
N LEU A 74 14.86 19.69 12.73
CA LEU A 74 15.39 18.66 13.64
C LEU A 74 14.57 18.51 14.92
N GLY A 75 13.60 19.39 15.17
CA GLY A 75 12.88 19.45 16.45
C GLY A 75 12.61 20.88 16.87
N SER A 76 11.69 21.03 17.83
CA SER A 76 11.37 22.31 18.45
C SER A 76 11.25 22.15 19.96
N ASP A 77 11.67 23.16 20.70
CA ASP A 77 11.28 23.35 22.10
C ASP A 77 10.06 24.31 22.17
N LEU A 78 9.73 24.82 23.36
CA LEU A 78 8.60 25.74 23.55
C LEU A 78 8.80 27.09 22.83
N GLN A 79 10.03 27.52 22.59
CA GLN A 79 10.35 28.86 22.10
C GLN A 79 11.05 28.86 20.75
N TYR A 80 11.76 27.78 20.39
CA TYR A 80 12.62 27.75 19.22
C TYR A 80 12.47 26.46 18.42
N SER A 81 12.62 26.59 17.10
CA SER A 81 12.81 25.49 16.17
C SER A 81 14.27 25.40 15.77
N TYR A 82 14.78 24.18 15.67
CA TYR A 82 16.17 23.89 15.32
C TYR A 82 16.21 23.37 13.88
N ILE A 83 16.79 24.16 12.98
CA ILE A 83 16.84 23.85 11.55
C ILE A 83 18.27 23.53 11.14
N LEU A 84 18.48 22.32 10.64
CA LEU A 84 19.74 21.90 10.01
C LEU A 84 19.80 22.46 8.60
N THR A 85 20.91 23.12 8.26
CA THR A 85 21.15 23.68 6.93
C THR A 85 22.66 23.70 6.64
N ALA A 86 23.06 24.26 5.49
CA ALA A 86 24.46 24.41 5.13
C ALA A 86 25.03 25.69 5.75
N ALA A 87 26.30 25.68 6.12
CA ALA A 87 26.93 26.84 6.75
C ALA A 87 26.93 28.07 5.81
N HIS A 88 27.18 27.87 4.52
CA HIS A 88 27.20 28.96 3.55
C HIS A 88 25.83 29.66 3.35
N CYS A 89 24.72 29.05 3.80
CA CYS A 89 23.37 29.62 3.74
C CYS A 89 23.11 30.69 4.80
N LEU A 90 23.96 30.78 5.83
CA LEU A 90 23.78 31.65 6.99
C LEU A 90 24.92 32.68 7.13
N HIS A 91 24.63 33.76 7.84
CA HIS A 91 25.63 34.77 8.21
C HIS A 91 26.47 34.31 9.40
N GLY A 92 27.75 34.66 9.38
CA GLY A 92 28.70 34.36 10.45
C GLY A 92 29.34 32.99 10.38
N HIS A 93 29.34 32.34 9.21
CA HIS A 93 29.93 31.01 8.98
C HIS A 93 31.44 30.94 9.25
N GLU A 94 32.11 32.10 9.30
CA GLU A 94 33.51 32.23 9.70
C GLU A 94 33.74 32.11 11.22
N LYS A 95 32.67 32.02 12.02
CA LYS A 95 32.70 31.88 13.48
C LYS A 95 32.00 30.60 13.90
N ASN A 96 32.16 30.19 15.15
CA ASN A 96 31.42 29.03 15.71
C ASN A 96 29.95 29.36 16.01
N GLN A 97 29.63 30.65 16.19
CA GLN A 97 28.30 31.13 16.50
C GLN A 97 28.10 32.54 15.96
N HIS A 98 26.87 32.84 15.51
CA HIS A 98 26.43 34.17 15.14
C HIS A 98 25.00 34.43 15.64
N GLN A 99 24.72 35.67 16.05
CA GLN A 99 23.41 36.07 16.55
C GLN A 99 22.91 37.30 15.80
N GLY A 100 21.59 37.38 15.63
CA GLY A 100 20.92 38.58 15.11
C GLY A 100 20.60 38.54 13.61
N GLN A 101 20.96 37.47 12.89
CA GLN A 101 20.45 37.26 11.53
C GLN A 101 18.96 36.92 11.59
N TYR A 102 18.14 37.65 10.84
CA TYR A 102 16.75 37.25 10.63
C TYR A 102 16.71 36.02 9.71
N VAL A 103 16.15 34.92 10.19
CA VAL A 103 15.99 33.68 9.43
C VAL A 103 14.54 33.22 9.54
N SER A 104 14.00 32.66 8.46
CA SER A 104 12.71 31.97 8.49
C SER A 104 12.78 30.59 7.85
N PHE A 105 11.97 29.67 8.37
CA PHE A 105 11.80 28.33 7.86
C PHE A 105 10.33 28.07 7.54
N LYS A 106 10.06 27.63 6.31
CA LYS A 106 8.72 27.40 5.78
C LYS A 106 8.54 25.97 5.28
N GLN A 107 7.35 25.41 5.50
CA GLN A 107 6.92 24.17 4.85
C GLN A 107 6.61 24.41 3.35
N HIS A 108 6.38 23.31 2.64
CA HIS A 108 6.15 23.30 1.18
C HIS A 108 4.87 24.05 0.76
N ASP A 109 3.86 24.07 1.62
CA ASP A 109 2.61 24.81 1.48
C ASP A 109 2.75 26.32 1.78
N GLY A 110 3.95 26.76 2.17
CA GLY A 110 4.26 28.13 2.55
C GLY A 110 4.04 28.44 4.04
N THR A 111 3.57 27.49 4.83
CA THR A 111 3.35 27.66 6.27
C THR A 111 4.66 27.99 6.99
N VAL A 112 4.67 29.09 7.75
CA VAL A 112 5.84 29.57 8.49
C VAL A 112 5.91 28.85 9.83
N ILE A 113 6.91 27.99 10.00
CA ILE A 113 7.11 27.21 11.23
C ILE A 113 7.96 27.97 12.24
N SER A 114 8.94 28.74 11.76
CA SER A 114 9.77 29.59 12.60
C SER A 114 10.26 30.81 11.82
N ALA A 115 10.32 31.95 12.49
CA ALA A 115 10.80 33.19 11.91
C ALA A 115 11.25 34.16 13.01
N GLY A 116 12.40 34.80 12.82
CA GLY A 116 12.88 35.83 13.74
C GLY A 116 14.40 35.95 13.77
N GLN A 117 14.91 36.70 14.74
CA GLN A 117 16.34 36.76 15.00
C GLN A 117 16.83 35.40 15.50
N SER A 118 17.70 34.78 14.71
CA SER A 118 18.25 33.46 14.95
C SER A 118 19.56 33.51 15.71
N ILE A 119 19.87 32.37 16.34
CA ILE A 119 21.23 32.02 16.76
C ILE A 119 21.70 30.91 15.81
N ASN A 120 22.72 31.22 15.01
CA ASN A 120 23.33 30.29 14.08
C ASN A 120 24.55 29.65 14.72
N TYR A 121 24.63 28.33 14.67
CA TYR A 121 25.77 27.55 15.14
C TYR A 121 26.47 26.90 13.95
N PHE A 122 27.80 26.88 13.98
CA PHE A 122 28.63 26.35 12.90
C PHE A 122 29.69 25.39 13.46
N ASN A 123 30.11 24.42 12.65
CA ASN A 123 31.20 23.50 12.98
C ASN A 123 32.47 23.79 12.19
N GLN A 124 33.13 24.93 12.46
CA GLN A 124 34.41 25.31 11.84
C GLN A 124 34.40 25.22 10.29
N TYR A 125 33.49 25.92 9.64
CA TYR A 125 33.32 25.85 8.18
C TYR A 125 34.62 26.17 7.41
N LYS A 126 35.12 25.18 6.67
CA LYS A 126 36.31 25.22 5.81
C LYS A 126 36.06 24.71 4.39
N GLY A 127 34.84 24.22 4.11
CA GLY A 127 34.47 23.52 2.88
C GLY A 127 33.45 22.43 3.17
N CYS A 128 33.17 21.58 2.18
CA CYS A 128 32.04 20.63 2.21
C CYS A 128 31.94 19.78 3.49
N SER A 129 33.05 19.24 4.00
CA SER A 129 33.05 18.38 5.20
C SER A 129 32.50 19.03 6.46
N SER A 130 32.49 20.36 6.49
CA SER A 130 32.08 21.23 7.60
C SER A 130 31.01 22.24 7.18
N ASP A 131 30.42 22.06 5.99
CA ASP A 131 29.37 22.93 5.46
C ASP A 131 28.01 22.57 6.04
N ILE A 132 27.93 22.71 7.36
CA ILE A 132 26.80 22.31 8.18
C ILE A 132 26.59 23.37 9.26
N ALA A 133 25.32 23.74 9.48
CA ALA A 133 24.92 24.72 10.47
C ALA A 133 23.56 24.38 11.05
N VAL A 134 23.33 24.84 12.28
CA VAL A 134 22.01 24.81 12.92
C VAL A 134 21.56 26.23 13.15
N ALA A 135 20.42 26.60 12.56
CA ALA A 135 19.72 27.83 12.89
C ALA A 135 18.72 27.54 14.01
N LYS A 136 18.94 28.14 15.19
CA LYS A 136 17.96 28.18 16.27
C LYS A 136 17.09 29.42 16.07
N ILE A 137 15.85 29.22 15.64
CA ILE A 137 14.95 30.28 15.16
C ILE A 137 13.72 30.35 16.08
N PRO A 138 13.22 31.55 16.45
CA PRO A 138 11.97 31.67 17.20
C PRO A 138 10.82 30.90 16.54
N LYS A 139 10.19 30.01 17.32
CA LYS A 139 9.09 29.15 16.88
C LYS A 139 7.83 29.98 16.67
N VAL A 140 7.15 29.75 15.56
CA VAL A 140 5.85 30.34 15.22
C VAL A 140 4.74 29.29 15.36
N SER A 141 4.97 28.07 14.88
CA SER A 141 4.03 26.95 14.97
C SER A 141 4.78 25.61 15.01
N ASP A 142 4.07 24.54 15.36
CA ASP A 142 4.56 23.18 15.11
C ASP A 142 4.39 22.81 13.63
N PRO A 143 5.35 22.08 13.04
CA PRO A 143 5.19 21.57 11.69
C PRO A 143 4.16 20.43 11.69
N LEU A 144 3.11 20.59 10.87
CA LEU A 144 2.02 19.62 10.77
C LEU A 144 2.09 18.82 9.46
N ASP A 145 1.55 17.61 9.47
CA ASP A 145 1.25 16.81 8.27
C ASP A 145 -0.13 17.14 7.69
N ASP A 146 -0.48 16.53 6.56
CA ASP A 146 -1.75 16.76 5.87
C ASP A 146 -2.97 16.33 6.70
N ASN A 147 -2.78 15.51 7.74
CA ASN A 147 -3.82 15.08 8.68
C ASN A 147 -3.92 16.00 9.91
N GLY A 148 -3.07 17.04 9.99
CA GLY A 148 -3.02 17.97 11.12
C GLY A 148 -2.23 17.46 12.33
N ASN A 149 -1.49 16.34 12.22
CA ASN A 149 -0.62 15.86 13.29
C ASN A 149 0.74 16.52 13.20
N VAL A 150 1.42 16.69 14.34
CA VAL A 150 2.82 17.15 14.34
C VAL A 150 3.68 16.12 13.61
N ILE A 151 4.49 16.59 12.65
CA ILE A 151 5.37 15.70 11.90
C ILE A 151 6.34 15.00 12.84
N LYS A 152 6.63 13.73 12.56
CA LYS A 152 7.61 12.97 13.35
C LYS A 152 9.00 13.58 13.17
N GLN A 153 9.72 13.70 14.28
CA GLN A 153 11.10 14.14 14.27
C GLN A 153 11.96 13.18 13.43
N PRO A 154 12.83 13.70 12.53
CA PRO A 154 13.67 12.83 11.73
C PRO A 154 14.80 12.22 12.55
N TYR A 155 15.23 11.02 12.16
CA TYR A 155 16.46 10.41 12.65
C TYR A 155 17.66 10.90 11.86
N ILE A 156 18.75 11.18 12.55
CA ILE A 156 20.03 11.54 11.93
C ILE A 156 21.08 10.45 12.11
N ASP A 157 22.02 10.37 11.18
CA ASP A 157 23.14 9.44 11.28
C ASP A 157 24.17 9.93 12.31
N ASN A 158 24.58 9.07 13.24
CA ASN A 158 25.67 9.33 14.18
C ASN A 158 26.82 8.31 14.05
N HIS A 159 26.71 7.31 13.16
CA HIS A 159 27.73 6.29 12.94
C HIS A 159 28.13 6.24 11.48
N PHE A 160 29.26 6.87 11.13
CA PHE A 160 29.73 6.82 9.76
C PHE A 160 30.13 5.39 9.39
N ASN A 161 29.40 4.80 8.45
CA ASN A 161 29.66 3.45 7.95
C ASN A 161 30.07 3.50 6.47
N PRO A 162 31.36 3.27 6.15
CA PRO A 162 31.82 3.31 4.76
C PRO A 162 31.21 2.21 3.88
N ASN A 163 30.71 1.12 4.47
CA ASN A 163 30.04 0.04 3.72
C ASN A 163 28.66 0.46 3.19
N LEU A 164 28.12 1.58 3.68
CA LEU A 164 26.86 2.16 3.18
C LEU A 164 27.11 3.22 2.10
N LEU A 165 28.37 3.45 1.72
CA LEU A 165 28.68 4.07 0.44
C LEU A 165 28.18 3.14 -0.67
N LEU A 166 27.67 3.71 -1.75
CA LEU A 166 26.97 3.07 -2.87
C LEU A 166 25.52 2.65 -2.58
N ASN A 167 25.02 2.82 -1.35
CA ASN A 167 23.60 2.66 -1.09
C ASN A 167 22.79 3.83 -1.66
N LYS A 168 21.54 3.52 -2.03
CA LYS A 168 20.56 4.48 -2.52
C LYS A 168 20.37 5.61 -1.52
N VAL A 169 20.46 6.84 -2.00
CA VAL A 169 20.08 8.03 -1.25
C VAL A 169 18.87 8.69 -1.90
N SER A 170 17.98 9.20 -1.08
CA SER A 170 16.93 10.11 -1.52
C SER A 170 17.36 11.54 -1.27
N LEU A 171 17.24 12.37 -2.30
CA LEU A 171 17.47 13.80 -2.24
C LEU A 171 16.10 14.49 -2.25
N THR A 172 15.92 15.49 -1.40
CA THR A 172 14.74 16.36 -1.40
C THR A 172 15.22 17.78 -1.19
N GLY A 173 14.63 18.81 -1.78
CA GLY A 173 15.07 20.20 -1.58
C GLY A 173 14.23 21.22 -2.36
N PHE A 174 14.58 22.50 -2.24
CA PHE A 174 13.96 23.69 -2.85
C PHE A 174 14.96 24.46 -3.77
N GLY A 175 15.87 23.75 -4.45
CA GLY A 175 17.00 24.26 -5.27
C GLY A 175 16.78 24.85 -6.66
N ILE A 176 17.42 24.35 -7.75
CA ILE A 176 17.16 24.59 -9.20
C ILE A 176 16.79 23.26 -9.91
N PHE A 177 15.73 23.16 -10.71
CA PHE A 177 15.35 21.93 -11.43
C PHE A 177 15.81 22.07 -12.85
N GLY A 178 16.36 21.00 -13.37
CA GLY A 178 16.98 21.00 -14.67
C GLY A 178 17.56 19.65 -15.04
N SER A 179 17.83 19.48 -16.32
CA SER A 179 18.50 18.29 -16.85
C SER A 179 19.95 18.58 -17.21
N ARG A 180 20.75 17.54 -17.46
CA ARG A 180 22.17 17.71 -17.79
C ARG A 180 22.36 18.45 -19.12
N SER A 181 21.56 18.09 -20.13
CA SER A 181 21.64 18.71 -21.46
C SER A 181 20.87 20.03 -21.57
N LEU A 182 19.75 20.17 -20.87
CA LEU A 182 18.90 21.36 -20.99
C LEU A 182 19.27 22.49 -20.01
N GLY A 183 20.04 22.19 -18.98
CA GLY A 183 20.30 23.12 -17.90
C GLY A 183 19.04 23.36 -17.06
N GLN A 184 18.87 24.57 -16.53
CA GLN A 184 17.73 24.93 -15.68
C GLN A 184 16.41 24.99 -16.47
N LEU A 185 15.30 24.56 -15.86
CA LEU A 185 14.02 24.34 -16.54
C LEU A 185 12.75 25.08 -16.01
N ASP A 186 12.61 25.66 -14.79
CA ASP A 186 11.27 26.17 -14.28
C ASP A 186 11.36 27.46 -13.28
N GLY A 187 10.42 27.79 -12.25
CA GLY A 187 10.59 28.29 -10.75
C GLY A 187 10.56 27.41 -9.33
N ILE A 188 10.70 28.00 -8.09
CA ILE A 188 11.28 27.28 -6.86
C ILE A 188 10.24 26.31 -6.36
N ASN A 189 10.61 25.05 -6.13
CA ASN A 189 9.63 24.12 -5.58
C ASN A 189 10.30 22.96 -4.88
N LYS A 190 9.58 22.25 -4.01
CA LYS A 190 10.08 21.04 -3.38
C LYS A 190 10.02 19.88 -4.37
N ARG A 191 11.13 19.19 -4.65
CA ARG A 191 11.13 17.95 -5.48
C ARG A 191 11.95 16.86 -4.82
N ASN A 192 11.72 15.61 -5.25
CA ASN A 192 12.47 14.44 -4.81
C ASN A 192 13.31 13.87 -5.96
N GLY A 193 14.43 13.23 -5.58
CA GLY A 193 15.29 12.51 -6.49
C GLY A 193 15.97 11.33 -5.84
N ILE A 194 16.46 10.40 -6.67
CA ILE A 194 17.23 9.24 -6.23
C ILE A 194 18.66 9.35 -6.74
N GLY A 195 19.61 9.28 -5.81
CA GLY A 195 21.04 9.21 -6.09
C GLY A 195 21.71 7.99 -5.45
N LEU A 196 23.03 7.91 -5.59
CA LEU A 196 23.92 6.96 -4.95
C LEU A 196 25.16 7.71 -4.47
N LEU A 197 25.52 7.52 -3.21
CA LEU A 197 26.80 8.01 -2.69
C LEU A 197 27.92 7.19 -3.33
N ARG A 198 28.78 7.81 -4.14
CA ARG A 198 29.85 7.10 -4.86
C ARG A 198 31.07 6.87 -3.99
N PHE A 199 31.48 7.89 -3.27
CA PHE A 199 32.68 7.86 -2.42
C PHE A 199 32.66 9.01 -1.41
N LEU A 200 33.55 8.92 -0.43
CA LEU A 200 33.88 10.00 0.48
C LEU A 200 35.18 10.67 -0.02
N TYR A 201 35.14 11.97 -0.28
CA TYR A 201 36.32 12.75 -0.66
C TYR A 201 36.52 13.92 0.31
N GLN A 202 37.66 13.98 0.99
CA GLN A 202 37.95 15.01 2.00
C GLN A 202 36.81 15.16 3.02
N ASN A 203 36.25 14.05 3.51
CA ASN A 203 35.10 14.00 4.43
C ASN A 203 33.78 14.58 3.87
N CYS A 204 33.69 14.77 2.55
CA CYS A 204 32.48 15.13 1.81
C CYS A 204 31.90 13.89 1.13
N LEU A 205 30.61 13.64 1.31
CA LEU A 205 29.88 12.58 0.62
C LEU A 205 29.59 13.02 -0.81
N ILE A 206 30.04 12.24 -1.79
CA ILE A 206 29.88 12.59 -3.21
C ILE A 206 28.77 11.75 -3.82
N ASN A 207 27.77 12.42 -4.40
CA ASN A 207 26.71 11.84 -5.20
C ASN A 207 26.93 12.14 -6.68
N GLN A 208 26.56 11.21 -7.55
CA GLN A 208 26.63 11.39 -8.99
C GLN A 208 25.39 10.81 -9.68
N ALA A 209 24.76 11.61 -10.53
CA ALA A 209 23.74 11.15 -11.46
C ALA A 209 24.40 10.50 -12.69
N ILE A 210 23.98 9.28 -13.01
CA ILE A 210 24.58 8.42 -14.04
C ILE A 210 23.45 7.94 -14.95
N GLU A 211 23.61 8.16 -16.25
CA GLU A 211 22.60 7.77 -17.25
C GLU A 211 22.25 6.28 -17.15
N ASN A 212 20.97 5.96 -17.33
CA ASN A 212 20.44 4.59 -17.35
C ASN A 212 20.72 3.78 -16.09
N THR A 213 20.82 4.44 -14.92
CA THR A 213 20.98 3.78 -13.62
C THR A 213 19.94 4.27 -12.61
N PRO A 214 19.77 3.56 -11.48
CA PRO A 214 18.96 4.05 -10.37
C PRO A 214 19.45 5.35 -9.74
N SER A 215 20.72 5.75 -9.96
CA SER A 215 21.27 7.03 -9.51
C SER A 215 21.10 8.08 -10.60
N TRP A 216 20.05 8.87 -10.54
CA TRP A 216 19.71 9.82 -11.60
C TRP A 216 19.59 11.26 -11.13
N ALA A 217 19.57 11.49 -9.81
CA ALA A 217 19.42 12.82 -9.23
C ALA A 217 20.71 13.34 -8.60
N PHE A 218 20.85 14.67 -8.59
CA PHE A 218 21.91 15.39 -7.89
C PHE A 218 21.37 16.69 -7.28
N ALA A 219 22.01 17.17 -6.22
CA ALA A 219 21.64 18.45 -5.63
C ALA A 219 22.06 19.61 -6.55
N SER A 220 21.28 20.67 -6.50
CA SER A 220 21.39 21.84 -7.37
C SER A 220 21.36 23.14 -6.52
N PRO A 221 21.71 24.32 -7.06
CA PRO A 221 21.67 25.59 -6.35
C PRO A 221 20.35 25.85 -5.62
N GLY A 222 20.41 26.05 -4.30
CA GLY A 222 19.25 26.24 -3.41
C GLY A 222 18.76 24.96 -2.72
N ASP A 223 19.18 23.77 -3.18
CA ASP A 223 19.03 22.52 -2.39
C ASP A 223 20.01 22.50 -1.22
N SER A 224 20.99 23.41 -1.22
CA SER A 224 21.94 23.64 -0.15
C SER A 224 21.24 23.65 1.21
N GLY A 225 21.76 22.85 2.14
CA GLY A 225 21.21 22.70 3.48
C GLY A 225 20.14 21.62 3.64
N SER A 226 19.64 21.03 2.55
CA SER A 226 18.72 19.91 2.69
C SER A 226 19.43 18.62 3.10
N ALA A 227 18.75 17.80 3.91
CA ALA A 227 19.19 16.45 4.21
C ALA A 227 19.02 15.52 3.00
N ILE A 228 20.00 14.62 2.85
CA ILE A 228 19.89 13.42 2.01
C ILE A 228 19.67 12.20 2.91
N TRP A 229 18.86 11.26 2.45
CA TRP A 229 18.25 10.22 3.29
C TRP A 229 18.65 8.82 2.82
N GLN A 230 18.91 7.92 3.76
CA GLN A 230 19.05 6.48 3.52
C GLN A 230 18.06 5.69 4.38
N GLN A 231 17.56 4.57 3.86
CA GLN A 231 16.81 3.60 4.65
C GLN A 231 17.78 2.81 5.53
N ARG A 232 17.58 2.87 6.86
CA ARG A 232 18.38 2.13 7.85
C ARG A 232 17.46 1.67 8.98
N ASN A 233 17.56 0.40 9.37
CA ASN A 233 16.72 -0.21 10.41
C ASN A 233 15.21 0.06 10.21
N GLY A 234 14.74 0.03 8.96
CA GLY A 234 13.33 0.27 8.63
C GLY A 234 12.85 1.73 8.69
N ALA A 235 13.74 2.69 8.95
CA ALA A 235 13.43 4.12 8.97
C ALA A 235 14.29 4.94 7.99
N ASP A 236 13.78 6.10 7.56
CA ASP A 236 14.57 7.08 6.82
C ASP A 236 15.48 7.85 7.79
N VAL A 237 16.80 7.80 7.52
CA VAL A 237 17.83 8.46 8.31
C VAL A 237 18.54 9.51 7.46
N ALA A 238 18.64 10.73 7.97
CA ALA A 238 19.42 11.80 7.34
C ALA A 238 20.92 11.53 7.50
N VAL A 239 21.64 11.36 6.38
CA VAL A 239 23.07 10.95 6.38
C VAL A 239 24.01 12.06 5.93
N GLY A 240 23.51 13.06 5.22
CA GLY A 240 24.32 14.17 4.71
C GLY A 240 23.51 15.43 4.45
N ILE A 241 24.21 16.56 4.30
CA ILE A 241 23.64 17.87 3.99
C ILE A 241 24.17 18.39 2.66
N SER A 242 23.29 18.66 1.71
CA SER A 242 23.65 19.23 0.41
C SER A 242 24.46 20.52 0.59
N SER A 243 25.65 20.54 0.00
CA SER A 243 26.64 21.60 0.18
C SER A 243 26.97 22.29 -1.13
N TRP A 244 27.38 21.53 -2.15
CA TRP A 244 27.77 22.06 -3.45
C TRP A 244 27.37 21.12 -4.58
N TRP A 245 27.51 21.62 -5.80
CA TRP A 245 27.24 20.87 -7.02
C TRP A 245 28.27 21.26 -8.09
N PHE A 246 28.48 20.39 -9.08
CA PHE A 246 29.46 20.60 -10.15
C PHE A 246 28.82 20.90 -11.50
N GLY A 247 27.78 21.73 -11.53
CA GLY A 247 27.12 22.12 -12.79
C GLY A 247 26.25 21.03 -13.43
N TRP A 248 25.38 21.45 -14.34
CA TRP A 248 24.39 20.58 -14.99
C TRP A 248 25.05 19.44 -15.77
N GLN A 249 26.07 19.77 -16.56
CA GLN A 249 26.72 18.82 -17.47
C GLN A 249 27.34 17.63 -16.74
N TYR A 250 27.83 17.80 -15.50
CA TYR A 250 28.55 16.75 -14.80
C TYR A 250 27.65 15.92 -13.89
N GLY A 251 26.56 16.49 -13.36
CA GLY A 251 25.62 15.76 -12.52
C GLY A 251 26.19 15.30 -11.17
N TYR A 252 27.15 16.03 -10.60
CA TYR A 252 27.71 15.74 -9.28
C TYR A 252 27.19 16.71 -8.22
N SER A 253 27.01 16.19 -7.01
CA SER A 253 26.81 17.00 -5.81
C SER A 253 27.59 16.47 -4.62
N GLY A 254 28.05 17.39 -3.77
CA GLY A 254 28.72 17.09 -2.53
C GLY A 254 27.84 17.39 -1.33
N HIS A 255 27.95 16.55 -0.30
CA HIS A 255 27.15 16.64 0.90
C HIS A 255 28.04 16.53 2.16
N ALA A 256 27.87 17.45 3.11
CA ALA A 256 28.53 17.36 4.42
C ALA A 256 28.02 16.12 5.15
N SER A 257 28.90 15.24 5.64
CA SER A 257 28.47 14.04 6.35
C SER A 257 27.89 14.41 7.73
N ILE A 258 26.65 14.00 8.00
CA ILE A 258 26.02 14.24 9.31
C ILE A 258 26.72 13.42 10.39
N ALA A 259 27.05 12.16 10.12
CA ALA A 259 27.72 11.29 11.09
C ALA A 259 29.07 11.84 11.57
N LEU A 260 29.87 12.42 10.68
CA LEU A 260 31.15 13.06 11.03
C LEU A 260 30.99 14.38 11.82
N ASN A 261 29.77 14.91 11.89
CA ASN A 261 29.42 16.14 12.61
C ASN A 261 28.45 15.88 13.79
N SER A 262 28.17 14.62 14.11
CA SER A 262 27.07 14.22 15.00
C SER A 262 27.28 14.63 16.46
N ASP A 263 28.50 14.49 17.00
CA ASP A 263 28.86 14.94 18.35
C ASP A 263 28.66 16.46 18.54
N TRP A 264 28.91 17.24 17.48
CA TRP A 264 28.62 18.66 17.50
C TRP A 264 27.12 18.92 17.44
N LEU A 265 26.38 18.25 16.55
CA LEU A 265 24.92 18.40 16.45
C LEU A 265 24.20 18.07 17.76
N GLN A 266 24.57 16.98 18.43
CA GLN A 266 23.97 16.55 19.70
C GLN A 266 24.18 17.59 20.83
N ARG A 267 25.29 18.36 20.80
CA ARG A 267 25.51 19.45 21.76
C ARG A 267 24.65 20.68 21.48
N ILE A 268 24.28 20.91 20.22
CA ILE A 268 23.53 22.10 19.80
C ILE A 268 22.01 21.87 19.85
N VAL A 269 21.56 20.65 19.60
CA VAL A 269 20.14 20.28 19.49
C VAL A 269 19.79 19.28 20.59
N PRO A 270 19.26 19.72 21.75
CA PRO A 270 19.08 18.85 22.91
C PRO A 270 18.10 17.71 22.72
N MET A 271 17.16 17.85 21.78
CA MET A 271 16.12 16.85 21.50
C MET A 271 16.47 15.94 20.32
N LEU A 272 17.67 16.05 19.74
CA LEU A 272 18.04 15.37 18.50
C LEU A 272 17.84 13.85 18.58
N LYS A 273 17.20 13.28 17.55
CA LYS A 273 17.03 11.84 17.39
C LYS A 273 18.06 11.28 16.43
N THR A 274 18.71 10.20 16.85
CA THR A 274 19.78 9.52 16.10
C THR A 274 19.31 8.16 15.60
N ILE A 275 20.10 7.51 14.74
CA ILE A 275 19.83 6.13 14.29
C ILE A 275 19.71 5.13 15.47
N ASP A 276 20.36 5.40 16.60
CA ASP A 276 20.31 4.56 17.79
C ASP A 276 18.99 4.71 18.57
N ASP A 277 18.23 5.78 18.30
CA ASP A 277 16.88 5.98 18.83
C ASP A 277 15.81 5.26 17.99
N ILE A 278 16.17 4.67 16.85
CA ILE A 278 15.23 3.88 16.06
C ILE A 278 14.85 2.66 16.91
N PRO A 279 13.54 2.44 17.19
CA PRO A 279 13.11 1.25 17.90
C PRO A 279 13.66 -0.01 17.20
N THR A 280 14.53 -0.74 17.89
CA THR A 280 15.10 -2.01 17.40
C THR A 280 14.07 -3.12 17.38
N ASP A 281 13.02 -2.94 18.16
CA ASP A 281 11.81 -3.74 18.09
C ASP A 281 10.98 -3.16 16.95
N ILE A 282 11.09 -3.75 15.77
CA ILE A 282 9.94 -3.82 14.89
C ILE A 282 8.90 -4.49 15.77
N GLU A 283 7.96 -3.73 16.34
CA GLU A 283 6.80 -4.32 17.00
C GLU A 283 6.21 -5.27 15.97
N GLU A 284 6.42 -6.58 16.16
CA GLU A 284 5.73 -7.56 15.34
C GLU A 284 4.26 -7.17 15.43
N PRO A 285 3.58 -6.95 14.30
CA PRO A 285 2.22 -6.50 14.34
C PRO A 285 1.46 -7.47 15.22
N ALA A 286 0.85 -6.96 16.30
CA ALA A 286 0.28 -7.78 17.37
C ALA A 286 -0.62 -8.91 16.84
N PHE A 287 -1.21 -8.69 15.66
CA PHE A 287 -1.95 -9.69 14.89
C PHE A 287 -1.54 -9.67 13.41
N LEU A 288 -0.73 -10.65 12.99
CA LEU A 288 -0.36 -10.90 11.59
C LEU A 288 -1.23 -12.02 10.98
N LEU A 289 -1.99 -11.69 9.94
CA LEU A 289 -2.76 -12.63 9.14
C LEU A 289 -1.98 -13.00 7.86
N THR A 290 -1.77 -14.30 7.64
CA THR A 290 -1.17 -14.81 6.40
C THR A 290 -2.08 -15.84 5.73
N GLU A 291 -1.69 -16.34 4.55
CA GLU A 291 -2.41 -17.39 3.84
C GLU A 291 -2.44 -18.73 4.61
N LYS A 292 -1.47 -18.94 5.53
CA LYS A 292 -1.37 -20.14 6.37
C LYS A 292 -1.78 -19.89 7.81
N ASN A 293 -1.47 -18.70 8.33
CA ASN A 293 -1.65 -18.39 9.74
C ASN A 293 -2.99 -17.74 9.98
N THR A 294 -3.75 -18.34 10.89
CA THR A 294 -4.96 -17.75 11.43
C THR A 294 -4.60 -16.81 12.57
N VAL A 295 -5.24 -15.64 12.60
CA VAL A 295 -5.18 -14.75 13.75
C VAL A 295 -6.20 -15.20 14.79
N GLU A 296 -5.78 -15.37 16.05
CA GLU A 296 -6.68 -15.46 17.20
C GLU A 296 -6.24 -14.45 18.26
N THR A 297 -7.13 -13.54 18.65
CA THR A 297 -6.81 -12.55 19.69
C THR A 297 -6.87 -13.17 21.08
N GLU A 298 -6.21 -12.50 22.03
CA GLU A 298 -6.46 -12.74 23.44
C GLU A 298 -7.92 -12.42 23.82
N PRO A 299 -8.44 -12.97 24.93
CA PRO A 299 -9.78 -12.66 25.42
C PRO A 299 -9.97 -11.20 25.83
N LEU A 300 -10.51 -10.38 24.91
CA LEU A 300 -10.78 -8.96 25.16
C LEU A 300 -11.91 -8.73 26.18
N GLU A 301 -12.70 -9.76 26.50
CA GLU A 301 -13.81 -9.67 27.46
C GLU A 301 -13.40 -9.73 28.94
N THR A 302 -12.14 -10.03 29.24
CA THR A 302 -11.69 -10.35 30.61
C THR A 302 -12.04 -9.27 31.63
N ASN A 303 -12.07 -7.99 31.20
CA ASN A 303 -12.37 -6.83 32.06
C ASN A 303 -13.64 -6.07 31.65
N VAL A 304 -14.52 -6.67 30.85
CA VAL A 304 -15.72 -6.00 30.33
C VAL A 304 -16.96 -6.54 31.02
N ARG A 305 -17.83 -5.65 31.51
CA ARG A 305 -19.15 -6.05 32.00
C ARG A 305 -20.00 -6.54 30.81
N GLY A 306 -20.36 -7.82 30.80
CA GLY A 306 -21.12 -8.45 29.72
C GLY A 306 -20.24 -8.90 28.56
N SER A 307 -20.83 -9.10 27.39
CA SER A 307 -20.13 -9.58 26.19
C SER A 307 -19.84 -8.47 25.19
N ILE A 308 -18.74 -8.63 24.46
CA ILE A 308 -18.40 -7.78 23.32
C ILE A 308 -18.94 -8.38 22.01
N TYR A 309 -18.91 -7.57 20.96
CA TYR A 309 -19.12 -7.97 19.58
C TYR A 309 -18.24 -7.10 18.67
N TYR A 310 -17.86 -7.63 17.52
CA TYR A 310 -17.03 -6.92 16.55
C TYR A 310 -17.86 -6.38 15.40
N VAL A 311 -17.64 -5.12 15.05
CA VAL A 311 -18.19 -4.51 13.84
C VAL A 311 -17.07 -3.93 13.00
N ARG A 312 -17.30 -3.81 11.69
CA ARG A 312 -16.34 -3.27 10.73
C ARG A 312 -15.74 -1.96 11.25
N GLY A 313 -14.41 -1.88 11.26
CA GLY A 313 -13.64 -0.68 11.50
C GLY A 313 -13.07 -0.16 10.18
N ASP A 314 -11.83 0.28 10.22
CA ASP A 314 -11.13 0.86 9.09
C ASP A 314 -10.77 -0.22 8.06
N ASN A 315 -10.87 0.17 6.78
CA ASN A 315 -10.55 -0.66 5.62
C ASN A 315 -11.33 -1.99 5.50
N VAL A 316 -12.41 -2.19 6.28
CA VAL A 316 -13.36 -3.30 6.10
C VAL A 316 -14.55 -2.81 5.27
N ILE A 317 -14.58 -3.18 3.99
CA ILE A 317 -15.60 -2.70 3.02
C ILE A 317 -16.94 -3.40 3.27
N ASN A 318 -16.92 -4.73 3.19
CA ASN A 318 -18.08 -5.58 3.38
C ASN A 318 -17.94 -6.26 4.73
N GLY A 319 -18.70 -5.83 5.74
CA GLY A 319 -18.61 -6.41 7.08
C GLY A 319 -19.81 -6.03 7.94
N PRO A 320 -20.00 -6.70 9.09
CA PRO A 320 -21.09 -6.39 9.97
C PRO A 320 -20.92 -4.99 10.58
N ASN A 321 -21.96 -4.17 10.56
CA ASN A 321 -21.95 -2.81 11.12
C ASN A 321 -22.81 -2.68 12.40
N ARG A 322 -23.44 -3.76 12.84
CA ARG A 322 -24.28 -3.83 14.04
C ARG A 322 -24.19 -5.20 14.68
N TYR A 323 -24.49 -5.26 15.98
CA TYR A 323 -24.54 -6.52 16.70
C TYR A 323 -25.71 -7.41 16.24
N ILE A 324 -25.60 -8.70 16.54
CA ILE A 324 -26.71 -9.65 16.53
C ILE A 324 -26.77 -10.38 17.87
N TRP A 325 -27.96 -10.87 18.22
CA TRP A 325 -28.17 -11.72 19.40
C TRP A 325 -28.63 -13.11 18.95
N ARG A 326 -27.69 -14.04 18.77
CA ARG A 326 -27.98 -15.42 18.32
C ARG A 326 -27.01 -16.42 18.95
N TYR A 327 -27.40 -17.68 19.08
CA TYR A 327 -26.43 -18.72 19.45
C TYR A 327 -25.30 -18.80 18.40
N PRO A 328 -24.04 -19.00 18.83
CA PRO A 328 -22.87 -18.99 17.96
C PRO A 328 -22.94 -20.17 16.99
N ARG A 329 -23.33 -19.87 15.76
CA ARG A 329 -23.25 -20.75 14.61
C ARG A 329 -22.79 -19.89 13.43
N GLU A 330 -22.09 -20.53 12.49
CA GLU A 330 -21.66 -19.93 11.22
C GLU A 330 -20.47 -18.95 11.35
N THR A 331 -19.79 -18.77 10.22
CA THR A 331 -18.66 -17.85 10.04
C THR A 331 -19.14 -16.55 9.42
N THR A 332 -18.53 -15.42 9.80
CA THR A 332 -18.75 -14.15 9.11
C THR A 332 -17.82 -14.08 7.91
N LEU A 333 -18.37 -13.95 6.70
CA LEU A 333 -17.61 -13.57 5.52
C LEU A 333 -17.58 -12.03 5.42
N PHE A 334 -16.40 -11.45 5.25
CA PHE A 334 -16.20 -10.00 5.15
C PHE A 334 -15.08 -9.70 4.14
N SER A 335 -14.94 -8.46 3.65
CA SER A 335 -13.86 -8.10 2.72
C SER A 335 -13.12 -6.81 3.12
N THR A 336 -11.86 -6.74 2.73
CA THR A 336 -10.94 -5.61 2.95
C THR A 336 -10.17 -5.28 1.66
N LEU A 337 -9.63 -4.07 1.54
CA LEU A 337 -8.71 -3.73 0.44
C LEU A 337 -7.28 -4.08 0.83
N LEU A 338 -6.67 -4.99 0.10
CA LEU A 338 -5.23 -5.27 0.19
C LEU A 338 -4.54 -4.85 -1.10
N THR A 339 -3.31 -4.35 -0.98
CA THR A 339 -2.49 -3.88 -2.09
C THR A 339 -1.63 -5.03 -2.61
N HIS A 340 -1.82 -5.37 -3.88
CA HIS A 340 -0.97 -6.29 -4.61
C HIS A 340 0.41 -5.66 -4.85
N GLN A 341 1.46 -6.24 -4.29
CA GLN A 341 2.79 -5.62 -4.20
C GLN A 341 3.44 -5.40 -5.57
N GLN A 342 3.20 -6.30 -6.52
CA GLN A 342 3.84 -6.26 -7.83
C GLN A 342 3.23 -5.18 -8.75
N THR A 343 1.92 -4.93 -8.64
CA THR A 343 1.22 -3.97 -9.52
C THR A 343 0.77 -2.70 -8.79
N ASN A 344 1.00 -2.61 -7.48
CA ASN A 344 0.52 -1.54 -6.60
C ASN A 344 -0.99 -1.27 -6.74
N THR A 345 -1.77 -2.32 -7.03
CA THR A 345 -3.22 -2.22 -7.27
C THR A 345 -3.97 -2.78 -6.05
N ALA A 346 -5.02 -2.09 -5.60
CA ALA A 346 -5.85 -2.54 -4.50
C ALA A 346 -6.90 -3.57 -4.97
N TYR A 347 -6.98 -4.71 -4.30
CA TYR A 347 -7.96 -5.75 -4.54
C TYR A 347 -8.86 -5.95 -3.32
N SER A 348 -10.15 -6.22 -3.56
CA SER A 348 -11.06 -6.66 -2.49
C SER A 348 -10.79 -8.11 -2.16
N VAL A 349 -10.22 -8.37 -0.98
CA VAL A 349 -9.91 -9.70 -0.46
C VAL A 349 -10.95 -10.11 0.57
N TRP A 350 -11.61 -11.23 0.33
CA TRP A 350 -12.58 -11.84 1.23
C TRP A 350 -11.89 -12.68 2.30
N LEU A 351 -12.32 -12.48 3.54
CA LEU A 351 -11.78 -13.10 4.74
C LEU A 351 -12.93 -13.67 5.58
N ARG A 352 -12.58 -14.63 6.43
CA ARG A 352 -13.51 -15.30 7.33
C ARG A 352 -13.20 -14.97 8.77
N GLY A 353 -14.24 -14.58 9.51
CA GLY A 353 -14.13 -14.18 10.91
C GLY A 353 -15.08 -14.94 11.83
N GLN A 354 -14.63 -15.23 13.05
CA GLN A 354 -15.47 -15.77 14.12
C GLN A 354 -15.15 -15.12 15.48
N ARG A 355 -16.13 -15.08 16.39
CA ARG A 355 -15.96 -14.71 17.81
C ARG A 355 -16.11 -15.94 18.69
N LYS A 356 -15.25 -16.09 19.69
CA LYS A 356 -15.31 -17.18 20.68
C LYS A 356 -16.34 -16.90 21.78
N THR A 357 -17.07 -17.95 22.15
CA THR A 357 -17.88 -18.04 23.37
C THR A 357 -17.74 -19.44 23.98
N HIS A 358 -18.28 -19.68 25.17
CA HIS A 358 -18.28 -21.02 25.78
C HIS A 358 -19.12 -22.05 24.99
N CYS A 359 -20.10 -21.61 24.18
CA CYS A 359 -20.81 -22.52 23.27
C CYS A 359 -20.04 -22.80 21.97
N GLY A 360 -18.85 -22.21 21.79
CA GLY A 360 -18.04 -22.34 20.59
C GLY A 360 -17.90 -21.03 19.79
N TRP A 361 -17.46 -21.19 18.54
CA TRP A 361 -17.20 -20.10 17.60
C TRP A 361 -18.44 -19.73 16.80
N GLY A 362 -18.69 -18.44 16.61
CA GLY A 362 -19.80 -17.95 15.79
C GLY A 362 -19.45 -16.64 15.09
N ARG A 363 -20.44 -16.02 14.42
CA ARG A 363 -20.26 -14.74 13.73
C ARG A 363 -19.62 -13.67 14.62
N ILE A 364 -18.68 -12.88 14.06
CA ILE A 364 -17.89 -11.86 14.80
C ILE A 364 -18.74 -10.80 15.50
N ASN A 365 -19.91 -10.45 14.94
CA ASN A 365 -20.80 -9.43 15.48
C ASN A 365 -21.86 -9.99 16.43
N ASN A 366 -21.75 -11.25 16.82
CA ASN A 366 -22.62 -11.82 17.83
C ASN A 366 -22.27 -11.22 19.19
N SER A 367 -23.26 -10.75 19.94
CA SER A 367 -23.11 -10.30 21.33
C SER A 367 -23.73 -11.28 22.32
N ALA A 368 -24.33 -12.39 21.87
CA ALA A 368 -24.76 -13.43 22.81
C ALA A 368 -23.52 -14.01 23.53
N TRP A 369 -23.70 -14.34 24.80
CA TRP A 369 -22.73 -15.09 25.59
C TRP A 369 -23.35 -16.40 26.05
N CYS A 370 -22.49 -17.32 26.48
CA CYS A 370 -22.90 -18.64 26.94
C CYS A 370 -22.34 -18.91 28.33
N TYR A 371 -23.12 -19.64 29.13
CA TYR A 371 -22.68 -20.16 30.43
C TYR A 371 -21.32 -20.88 30.31
N PRO A 372 -20.38 -20.72 31.25
CA PRO A 372 -20.55 -20.06 32.56
C PRO A 372 -20.41 -18.53 32.56
N ALA A 373 -19.71 -17.90 31.61
CA ALA A 373 -19.40 -16.47 31.70
C ALA A 373 -19.18 -15.77 30.34
N PRO A 374 -19.39 -14.44 30.23
CA PRO A 374 -19.07 -13.67 29.03
C PRO A 374 -17.61 -13.21 29.02
N ASN A 375 -16.63 -14.12 29.10
CA ASN A 375 -15.22 -13.77 29.32
C ASN A 375 -14.24 -14.33 28.28
N LEU A 376 -14.73 -14.71 27.09
CA LEU A 376 -13.85 -15.23 26.04
C LEU A 376 -13.71 -14.16 24.96
N GLY A 377 -14.75 -13.94 24.15
CA GLY A 377 -14.80 -12.84 23.21
C GLY A 377 -13.71 -12.78 22.16
N GLN A 378 -12.79 -13.74 22.07
CA GLN A 378 -11.65 -13.75 21.15
C GLN A 378 -12.12 -13.62 19.70
N LEU A 379 -11.39 -12.87 18.89
CA LEU A 379 -11.59 -12.77 17.45
C LEU A 379 -10.66 -13.75 16.74
N LYS A 380 -11.24 -14.58 15.87
CA LYS A 380 -10.53 -15.49 14.97
C LYS A 380 -10.70 -15.05 13.53
N LEU A 381 -9.61 -14.84 12.79
CA LEU A 381 -9.63 -14.47 11.38
C LEU A 381 -8.76 -15.43 10.57
N HIS A 382 -9.23 -15.85 9.40
CA HIS A 382 -8.42 -16.62 8.45
C HIS A 382 -8.74 -16.25 7.01
N PHE A 383 -7.75 -16.49 6.14
CA PHE A 383 -7.89 -16.45 4.69
C PHE A 383 -8.24 -17.84 4.15
N ASP A 384 -9.07 -17.89 3.12
CA ASP A 384 -9.34 -19.09 2.32
C ASP A 384 -9.36 -18.65 0.86
N GLN A 385 -8.43 -19.18 0.05
CA GLN A 385 -8.31 -18.82 -1.36
C GLN A 385 -9.60 -19.15 -2.15
N LYS A 386 -10.42 -20.10 -1.67
CA LYS A 386 -11.71 -20.45 -2.30
C LYS A 386 -12.73 -19.31 -2.25
N ASP A 387 -12.60 -18.40 -1.28
CA ASP A 387 -13.44 -17.19 -1.21
C ASP A 387 -12.94 -16.09 -2.17
N ASN A 388 -11.77 -16.30 -2.78
CA ASN A 388 -11.04 -15.33 -3.59
C ASN A 388 -10.57 -15.93 -4.94
N PRO A 389 -11.45 -16.58 -5.73
CA PRO A 389 -11.04 -17.33 -6.91
C PRO A 389 -10.45 -16.48 -8.04
N ASP A 390 -10.72 -15.17 -8.03
CA ASP A 390 -10.33 -14.22 -9.08
C ASP A 390 -9.09 -13.39 -8.72
N LEU A 391 -8.46 -13.63 -7.56
CA LEU A 391 -7.23 -12.92 -7.19
C LEU A 391 -6.04 -13.45 -8.00
N PRO A 392 -5.27 -12.56 -8.65
CA PRO A 392 -4.00 -12.94 -9.27
C PRO A 392 -3.01 -13.57 -8.30
N ILE A 393 -2.08 -14.37 -8.83
CA ILE A 393 -0.89 -14.83 -8.10
C ILE A 393 -0.04 -13.61 -7.73
N GLY A 394 0.41 -13.56 -6.48
CA GLY A 394 1.25 -12.48 -5.95
C GLY A 394 1.05 -12.25 -4.45
N ASP A 395 1.65 -11.17 -3.95
CA ASP A 395 1.66 -10.83 -2.53
C ASP A 395 0.71 -9.67 -2.25
N TYR A 396 -0.12 -9.82 -1.22
CA TYR A 396 -1.16 -8.86 -0.86
C TYR A 396 -0.94 -8.35 0.55
N ASN A 397 -0.66 -7.05 0.68
CA ASN A 397 -0.41 -6.42 1.97
C ASN A 397 -1.43 -5.33 2.27
N GLY A 398 -1.79 -5.19 3.55
CA GLY A 398 -2.62 -4.09 4.00
C GLY A 398 -2.98 -4.22 5.47
N GLU A 399 -3.57 -3.16 6.00
CA GLU A 399 -4.03 -3.09 7.38
C GLU A 399 -5.55 -2.89 7.39
N PHE A 400 -6.24 -3.54 8.31
CA PHE A 400 -7.66 -3.31 8.56
C PHE A 400 -7.99 -3.50 10.04
N SER A 401 -9.14 -2.98 10.48
CA SER A 401 -9.51 -3.05 11.89
C SER A 401 -10.97 -3.43 12.14
N PHE A 402 -11.22 -3.95 13.35
CA PHE A 402 -12.55 -4.18 13.89
C PHE A 402 -12.75 -3.38 15.18
N ALA A 403 -13.88 -2.70 15.28
CA ALA A 403 -14.31 -2.09 16.53
C ALA A 403 -14.99 -3.13 17.43
N ALA A 404 -14.40 -3.41 18.58
CA ALA A 404 -14.97 -4.23 19.63
C ALA A 404 -15.84 -3.36 20.54
N LYS A 405 -17.14 -3.66 20.60
CA LYS A 405 -18.14 -2.90 21.37
C LYS A 405 -18.90 -3.79 22.34
N SER A 406 -19.42 -3.24 23.42
CA SER A 406 -20.26 -3.97 24.39
C SER A 406 -21.70 -3.46 24.42
N LEU A 407 -22.66 -4.37 24.51
CA LEU A 407 -24.08 -4.01 24.74
C LEU A 407 -24.33 -3.51 26.16
N TYR A 408 -23.55 -4.02 27.12
CA TYR A 408 -23.74 -3.79 28.55
C TYR A 408 -22.84 -2.66 29.07
N ASN A 409 -21.76 -2.34 28.37
CA ASN A 409 -20.94 -1.16 28.56
C ASN A 409 -20.92 -0.32 27.28
N ARG A 410 -21.82 0.65 27.16
CA ARG A 410 -21.95 1.50 25.96
C ARG A 410 -20.72 2.36 25.66
N ASN A 411 -19.85 2.55 26.63
CA ASN A 411 -18.61 3.32 26.47
C ASN A 411 -17.43 2.43 26.05
N TYR A 412 -17.58 1.10 26.07
CA TYR A 412 -16.54 0.19 25.61
C TYR A 412 -16.43 0.26 24.09
N ASN A 413 -15.29 0.74 23.61
CA ASN A 413 -14.94 0.81 22.20
C ASN A 413 -13.45 0.61 22.07
N ASP A 414 -13.05 -0.62 21.82
CA ASP A 414 -11.67 -1.00 21.59
C ASP A 414 -11.45 -1.31 20.10
N MET A 415 -10.24 -1.11 19.60
CA MET A 415 -9.91 -1.28 18.19
C MET A 415 -8.90 -2.42 18.04
N VAL A 416 -9.29 -3.45 17.31
CA VAL A 416 -8.40 -4.57 16.96
C VAL A 416 -7.87 -4.33 15.56
N THR A 417 -6.60 -3.97 15.47
CA THR A 417 -5.88 -3.77 14.20
C THR A 417 -5.20 -5.06 13.75
N ILE A 418 -5.39 -5.40 12.48
CA ILE A 418 -4.87 -6.60 11.84
C ILE A 418 -3.99 -6.20 10.67
N ASN A 419 -2.78 -6.74 10.64
CA ASN A 419 -1.90 -6.63 9.49
C ASN A 419 -2.06 -7.90 8.66
N ALA A 420 -2.39 -7.75 7.37
CA ALA A 420 -2.47 -8.85 6.43
C ALA A 420 -1.27 -8.85 5.49
N ASN A 421 -0.65 -10.02 5.35
CA ASN A 421 0.37 -10.32 4.35
C ASN A 421 0.06 -11.71 3.79
N ILE A 422 -0.66 -11.74 2.68
CA ILE A 422 -1.20 -12.97 2.08
C ILE A 422 -0.44 -13.25 0.79
N ALA A 423 0.29 -14.36 0.75
CA ALA A 423 0.96 -14.83 -0.46
C ALA A 423 0.07 -15.83 -1.21
N ILE A 424 -0.27 -15.52 -2.47
CA ILE A 424 -0.93 -16.47 -3.38
C ILE A 424 0.13 -16.98 -4.34
N THR A 425 0.65 -18.18 -4.09
CA THR A 425 1.75 -18.77 -4.87
C THR A 425 1.29 -19.69 -5.98
N GLU A 426 0.04 -20.17 -5.94
CA GLU A 426 -0.52 -21.13 -6.89
C GLU A 426 -1.95 -20.74 -7.27
N GLU A 427 -2.37 -21.06 -8.49
CA GLU A 427 -3.78 -20.95 -8.86
C GLU A 427 -4.63 -21.91 -8.02
N LEU A 428 -5.85 -21.49 -7.68
CA LEU A 428 -6.78 -22.33 -6.96
C LEU A 428 -7.04 -23.62 -7.74
N ALA A 429 -6.70 -24.76 -7.13
CA ALA A 429 -6.94 -26.07 -7.73
C ALA A 429 -8.43 -26.23 -8.09
N PRO A 430 -8.77 -26.73 -9.30
CA PRO A 430 -10.15 -26.96 -9.68
C PRO A 430 -10.78 -28.05 -8.80
N ASP A 431 -12.09 -27.96 -8.56
CA ASP A 431 -12.86 -29.02 -7.89
C ASP A 431 -12.97 -30.29 -8.75
N GLY A 432 -12.70 -30.17 -10.05
CA GLY A 432 -12.53 -31.31 -10.94
C GLY A 432 -12.25 -30.91 -12.38
N THR A 433 -11.85 -31.89 -13.18
CA THR A 433 -11.52 -31.72 -14.61
C THR A 433 -12.42 -32.63 -15.45
N ILE A 434 -13.01 -32.07 -16.51
CA ILE A 434 -13.70 -32.82 -17.55
C ILE A 434 -12.71 -33.06 -18.69
N THR A 435 -12.55 -34.32 -19.09
CA THR A 435 -11.79 -34.69 -20.29
C THR A 435 -12.70 -35.26 -21.37
N ALA A 436 -12.13 -35.56 -22.54
CA ALA A 436 -12.88 -36.20 -23.63
C ALA A 436 -13.47 -37.56 -23.19
N ASP A 437 -12.71 -38.32 -22.37
CA ASP A 437 -13.08 -39.68 -21.97
C ASP A 437 -13.64 -39.78 -20.54
N SER A 438 -13.40 -38.77 -19.70
CA SER A 438 -13.74 -38.81 -18.28
C SER A 438 -14.64 -37.64 -17.89
N PRO A 439 -15.88 -37.90 -17.44
CA PRO A 439 -16.74 -36.85 -16.91
C PRO A 439 -16.28 -36.41 -15.51
N PHE A 440 -16.59 -35.17 -15.15
CA PHE A 440 -16.57 -34.75 -13.76
C PHE A 440 -17.75 -35.37 -13.00
N MET A 441 -17.50 -35.91 -11.82
CA MET A 441 -18.50 -36.44 -10.91
C MET A 441 -18.35 -35.76 -9.54
N SER A 442 -19.38 -35.03 -9.12
CA SER A 442 -19.34 -34.39 -7.81
C SER A 442 -19.57 -35.39 -6.69
N GLN A 443 -19.07 -35.06 -5.51
CA GLN A 443 -19.53 -35.68 -4.28
C GLN A 443 -21.03 -35.44 -4.04
N ARG A 444 -21.56 -36.16 -3.05
CA ARG A 444 -22.94 -36.11 -2.58
C ARG A 444 -23.17 -34.98 -1.58
N PHE A 445 -23.44 -33.77 -2.05
CA PHE A 445 -23.62 -32.58 -1.22
C PHE A 445 -24.87 -32.64 -0.33
N GLU A 446 -25.92 -33.36 -0.75
CA GLU A 446 -27.14 -33.55 0.02
C GLU A 446 -26.91 -34.27 1.35
N LYS A 447 -25.83 -35.06 1.49
CA LYS A 447 -25.46 -35.71 2.77
C LYS A 447 -25.24 -34.72 3.92
N SER A 448 -24.85 -33.49 3.60
CA SER A 448 -24.55 -32.46 4.60
C SER A 448 -25.76 -31.61 5.00
N ILE A 449 -26.93 -31.83 4.38
CA ILE A 449 -28.11 -30.98 4.57
C ILE A 449 -29.40 -31.78 4.69
N ARG A 450 -30.43 -31.18 5.30
CA ARG A 450 -31.78 -31.73 5.23
C ARG A 450 -32.42 -31.38 3.89
N GLY A 451 -32.69 -32.40 3.08
CA GLY A 451 -33.37 -32.27 1.79
C GLY A 451 -32.46 -32.63 0.62
N THR A 452 -32.62 -31.91 -0.49
CA THR A 452 -32.02 -32.23 -1.80
C THR A 452 -31.29 -31.00 -2.32
N VAL A 453 -30.36 -31.22 -3.25
CA VAL A 453 -29.61 -30.16 -3.93
C VAL A 453 -30.02 -30.02 -5.39
N TYR A 454 -29.65 -28.90 -6.00
CA TYR A 454 -29.69 -28.69 -7.44
C TYR A 454 -28.50 -27.81 -7.86
N TYR A 455 -28.16 -27.85 -9.14
CA TYR A 455 -26.98 -27.17 -9.67
C TYR A 455 -27.38 -26.08 -10.65
N GLN A 456 -26.65 -24.97 -10.61
CA GLN A 456 -26.82 -23.82 -11.48
C GLN A 456 -25.47 -23.45 -12.08
N SER A 457 -25.44 -23.07 -13.35
CA SER A 457 -24.22 -22.51 -13.95
C SER A 457 -24.59 -21.33 -14.85
N PRO A 458 -23.81 -20.23 -14.85
CA PRO A 458 -24.03 -19.14 -15.80
C PRO A 458 -23.84 -19.60 -17.25
N ASN A 459 -23.06 -20.66 -17.47
CA ASN A 459 -22.81 -21.27 -18.78
C ASN A 459 -23.98 -22.14 -19.28
N LYS A 460 -25.03 -22.34 -18.47
CA LYS A 460 -26.15 -23.20 -18.86
C LYS A 460 -27.01 -22.53 -19.93
N ILE A 461 -27.25 -23.23 -21.04
CA ILE A 461 -28.21 -22.81 -22.06
C ILE A 461 -29.64 -22.93 -21.52
N GLY A 462 -30.44 -21.89 -21.74
CA GLY A 462 -31.84 -21.82 -21.34
C GLY A 462 -32.05 -21.56 -19.84
N THR A 463 -33.22 -21.95 -19.31
CA THR A 463 -33.59 -21.56 -17.94
C THR A 463 -32.69 -22.19 -16.88
N ASN A 464 -32.13 -21.38 -15.98
CA ASN A 464 -31.27 -21.85 -14.89
C ASN A 464 -32.01 -21.93 -13.54
N ARG A 465 -33.35 -21.77 -13.53
CA ARG A 465 -34.17 -21.84 -12.32
C ARG A 465 -34.30 -23.29 -11.82
N PRO A 466 -34.45 -23.54 -10.52
CA PRO A 466 -34.67 -24.89 -10.01
C PRO A 466 -35.91 -25.50 -10.65
N ARG A 467 -35.78 -26.73 -11.14
CA ARG A 467 -36.87 -27.53 -11.71
C ARG A 467 -37.26 -28.62 -10.71
N TRP A 468 -38.52 -29.01 -10.73
CA TRP A 468 -39.00 -30.22 -10.06
C TRP A 468 -39.63 -31.15 -11.09
N SER A 469 -38.90 -32.17 -11.52
CA SER A 469 -39.39 -33.15 -12.49
C SER A 469 -38.87 -34.55 -12.17
N ARG A 470 -39.67 -35.59 -12.36
CA ARG A 470 -39.21 -36.98 -12.23
C ARG A 470 -38.68 -37.57 -13.53
N TYR A 471 -38.64 -36.78 -14.60
CA TYR A 471 -38.16 -37.24 -15.90
C TYR A 471 -36.64 -37.45 -15.89
N THR A 472 -36.21 -38.65 -16.29
CA THR A 472 -34.80 -39.07 -16.39
C THR A 472 -34.37 -39.20 -17.86
N GLY A 473 -33.08 -39.40 -18.11
CA GLY A 473 -32.53 -39.48 -19.47
C GLY A 473 -32.45 -38.11 -20.15
N THR A 474 -32.32 -37.03 -19.37
CA THR A 474 -32.17 -35.67 -19.88
C THR A 474 -30.99 -34.97 -19.25
N TYR A 475 -30.45 -33.99 -19.96
CA TYR A 475 -29.29 -33.22 -19.55
C TYR A 475 -29.48 -31.73 -19.84
N SER A 476 -28.72 -30.91 -19.13
CA SER A 476 -28.56 -29.48 -19.45
C SER A 476 -27.38 -29.31 -20.40
N LYS A 477 -27.49 -28.44 -21.40
CA LYS A 477 -26.34 -28.05 -22.22
C LYS A 477 -25.63 -26.85 -21.57
N LEU A 478 -24.31 -26.89 -21.51
CA LEU A 478 -23.43 -25.86 -20.97
C LEU A 478 -22.50 -25.36 -22.07
N THR A 479 -22.42 -24.06 -22.29
CA THR A 479 -21.54 -23.42 -23.28
C THR A 479 -20.29 -22.91 -22.58
N VAL A 480 -19.13 -23.50 -22.87
CA VAL A 480 -17.85 -23.18 -22.21
C VAL A 480 -16.84 -22.75 -23.27
N ASN A 481 -16.18 -21.62 -23.02
CA ASN A 481 -15.08 -21.18 -23.87
C ASN A 481 -13.81 -21.93 -23.45
N VAL A 482 -13.15 -22.56 -24.41
CA VAL A 482 -11.89 -23.27 -24.24
C VAL A 482 -10.87 -22.72 -25.23
N LYS A 483 -9.59 -22.77 -24.87
CA LYS A 483 -8.48 -22.28 -25.66
C LYS A 483 -7.66 -23.45 -26.17
N ASN A 484 -7.40 -23.50 -27.47
CA ASN A 484 -6.48 -24.47 -28.06
C ASN A 484 -5.05 -24.14 -27.58
N THR A 485 -4.35 -25.10 -27.00
CA THR A 485 -3.03 -24.87 -26.37
C THR A 485 -1.91 -24.68 -27.41
N GLN A 486 -2.12 -25.14 -28.64
CA GLN A 486 -1.16 -25.00 -29.74
C GLN A 486 -1.35 -23.70 -30.52
N THR A 487 -2.59 -23.32 -30.83
CA THR A 487 -2.90 -22.16 -31.69
C THR A 487 -3.28 -20.91 -30.92
N ASP A 488 -3.53 -21.02 -29.61
CA ASP A 488 -4.01 -19.95 -28.74
C ASP A 488 -5.42 -19.40 -29.13
N ILE A 489 -6.10 -20.05 -30.08
CA ILE A 489 -7.43 -19.67 -30.54
C ILE A 489 -8.49 -20.18 -29.55
N SER A 490 -9.43 -19.30 -29.19
CA SER A 490 -10.58 -19.66 -28.35
C SER A 490 -11.71 -20.25 -29.17
N GLN A 491 -12.23 -21.40 -28.75
CA GLN A 491 -13.40 -22.07 -29.32
C GLN A 491 -14.45 -22.32 -28.23
N THR A 492 -15.69 -22.51 -28.65
CA THR A 492 -16.81 -22.77 -27.73
C THR A 492 -17.18 -24.24 -27.78
N VAL A 493 -17.22 -24.90 -26.62
CA VAL A 493 -17.66 -26.30 -26.49
C VAL A 493 -18.96 -26.42 -25.71
N ILE A 494 -19.74 -27.44 -26.05
CA ILE A 494 -20.98 -27.83 -25.41
C ILE A 494 -20.72 -29.04 -24.50
N LEU A 495 -21.00 -28.89 -23.21
CA LEU A 495 -20.97 -29.97 -22.23
C LEU A 495 -22.38 -30.37 -21.79
N ARG A 496 -22.54 -31.62 -21.36
CA ARG A 496 -23.80 -32.13 -20.77
C ARG A 496 -23.70 -32.11 -19.25
N GLY A 497 -24.59 -31.37 -18.59
CA GLY A 497 -24.73 -31.33 -17.14
C GLY A 497 -25.96 -32.09 -16.65
N GLU A 498 -25.75 -33.08 -15.80
CA GLU A 498 -26.78 -33.98 -15.31
C GLU A 498 -26.72 -34.15 -13.80
N ARG A 499 -27.88 -34.25 -13.15
CA ARG A 499 -27.99 -34.59 -11.72
C ARG A 499 -28.63 -35.95 -11.54
N TYR A 500 -28.09 -36.76 -10.65
CA TYR A 500 -28.65 -38.05 -10.29
C TYR A 500 -29.82 -37.91 -9.29
N LEU A 501 -30.99 -38.46 -9.64
CA LEU A 501 -32.21 -38.39 -8.81
C LEU A 501 -32.37 -39.59 -7.86
N GLY A 502 -31.49 -40.59 -7.96
CA GLY A 502 -31.60 -41.89 -7.28
C GLY A 502 -32.28 -43.00 -8.11
N CYS A 503 -32.90 -42.65 -9.24
CA CYS A 503 -33.46 -43.62 -10.19
C CYS A 503 -33.08 -43.30 -11.65
N GLY A 504 -32.11 -42.40 -11.86
CA GLY A 504 -31.64 -41.98 -13.17
C GLY A 504 -31.11 -40.55 -13.17
N TRP A 505 -30.43 -40.20 -14.27
CA TRP A 505 -29.87 -38.86 -14.51
C TRP A 505 -30.91 -37.94 -15.13
N SER A 506 -30.90 -36.66 -14.74
CA SER A 506 -31.81 -35.62 -15.23
C SER A 506 -31.07 -34.29 -15.36
N VAL A 507 -31.73 -33.25 -15.86
CA VAL A 507 -31.12 -31.90 -15.99
C VAL A 507 -30.52 -31.40 -14.66
N MET A 508 -29.33 -30.78 -14.71
CA MET A 508 -28.55 -30.41 -13.52
C MET A 508 -29.29 -29.53 -12.49
N ASN A 509 -30.21 -28.68 -12.95
CA ASN A 509 -31.01 -27.78 -12.11
C ASN A 509 -32.26 -28.44 -11.53
N ASN A 510 -32.43 -29.76 -11.68
CA ASN A 510 -33.57 -30.49 -11.15
C ASN A 510 -33.37 -30.85 -9.67
N GLY A 511 -34.17 -30.29 -8.78
CA GLY A 511 -34.13 -30.59 -7.35
C GLY A 511 -34.98 -31.80 -6.94
N ALA A 512 -35.69 -32.47 -7.87
CA ALA A 512 -36.52 -33.61 -7.52
C ALA A 512 -35.69 -34.83 -7.04
N TYR A 513 -36.37 -35.80 -6.45
CA TYR A 513 -35.79 -37.09 -6.09
C TYR A 513 -36.83 -38.19 -6.24
N CYS A 514 -36.40 -39.44 -6.36
CA CYS A 514 -37.31 -40.56 -6.54
C CYS A 514 -37.93 -40.95 -5.19
N ARG A 515 -39.26 -41.16 -5.16
CA ARG A 515 -40.02 -41.34 -3.90
C ARG A 515 -39.53 -42.53 -3.06
N LYS A 516 -39.11 -43.62 -3.72
CA LYS A 516 -38.63 -44.84 -3.06
C LYS A 516 -37.25 -44.69 -2.41
N THR A 517 -36.41 -43.80 -2.95
CA THR A 517 -35.02 -43.60 -2.46
C THR A 517 -34.91 -42.41 -1.52
N GLY A 518 -35.83 -41.44 -1.60
CA GLY A 518 -35.76 -40.21 -0.81
C GLY A 518 -34.69 -39.25 -1.33
N PRO A 519 -34.49 -38.09 -0.66
CA PRO A 519 -33.57 -37.04 -1.11
C PRO A 519 -32.12 -37.36 -0.74
N VAL A 520 -31.70 -38.61 -0.89
CA VAL A 520 -30.36 -39.06 -0.54
C VAL A 520 -29.43 -39.07 -1.75
N TYR A 521 -29.91 -38.90 -2.98
CA TYR A 521 -29.02 -38.82 -4.14
C TYR A 521 -29.00 -37.40 -4.69
N GLY A 522 -27.91 -37.01 -5.32
CA GLY A 522 -27.79 -35.65 -5.80
C GLY A 522 -26.51 -35.30 -6.51
N GLU A 523 -25.69 -36.28 -6.89
CA GLU A 523 -24.44 -36.08 -7.61
C GLU A 523 -24.64 -35.33 -8.93
N LEU A 524 -23.71 -34.43 -9.24
CA LEU A 524 -23.61 -33.79 -10.55
C LEU A 524 -22.61 -34.58 -11.40
N ARG A 525 -23.02 -34.88 -12.64
CA ARG A 525 -22.15 -35.32 -13.71
C ARG A 525 -22.03 -34.21 -14.74
N ILE A 526 -20.82 -33.87 -15.16
CA ILE A 526 -20.59 -33.06 -16.35
C ILE A 526 -19.68 -33.81 -17.30
N SER A 527 -20.14 -34.02 -18.53
CA SER A 527 -19.43 -34.80 -19.54
C SER A 527 -19.27 -34.01 -20.83
N PHE A 528 -18.14 -34.23 -21.51
CA PHE A 528 -18.01 -33.95 -22.93
C PHE A 528 -18.64 -35.09 -23.74
N VAL A 529 -19.29 -34.75 -24.85
CA VAL A 529 -19.87 -35.70 -25.78
C VAL A 529 -19.60 -35.16 -27.19
N ALA A 530 -18.89 -35.93 -28.01
CA ALA A 530 -18.41 -35.47 -29.32
C ALA A 530 -19.56 -35.10 -30.26
N GLU A 531 -20.69 -35.83 -30.21
CA GLU A 531 -21.85 -35.55 -31.07
C GLU A 531 -22.54 -34.21 -30.78
N ASP A 532 -22.31 -33.62 -29.59
CA ASP A 532 -22.78 -32.26 -29.28
C ASP A 532 -21.84 -31.17 -29.82
N ASN A 533 -20.67 -31.55 -30.36
CA ASN A 533 -19.59 -30.67 -30.80
C ASN A 533 -19.04 -31.09 -32.19
N PRO A 534 -19.87 -31.19 -33.23
CA PRO A 534 -19.45 -31.72 -34.53
C PRO A 534 -18.39 -30.87 -35.25
N ASP A 535 -18.30 -29.58 -34.90
CA ASP A 535 -17.40 -28.61 -35.54
C ASP A 535 -16.11 -28.36 -34.72
N LEU A 536 -15.84 -29.18 -33.70
CA LEU A 536 -14.63 -29.03 -32.88
C LEU A 536 -13.45 -29.74 -33.54
N ASP A 537 -12.45 -28.98 -33.96
CA ASP A 537 -11.26 -29.51 -34.61
C ASP A 537 -10.40 -30.39 -33.68
N VAL A 538 -9.53 -31.21 -34.28
CA VAL A 538 -8.49 -31.97 -33.59
C VAL A 538 -7.52 -31.00 -32.87
N GLY A 539 -7.24 -31.28 -31.60
CA GLY A 539 -6.36 -30.42 -30.79
C GLY A 539 -6.51 -30.60 -29.29
N GLU A 540 -5.63 -29.94 -28.54
CA GLU A 540 -5.70 -29.90 -27.08
C GLU A 540 -6.33 -28.58 -26.62
N TYR A 541 -7.40 -28.65 -25.84
CA TYR A 541 -8.19 -27.50 -25.41
C TYR A 541 -8.24 -27.40 -23.89
N LYS A 542 -8.03 -26.18 -23.37
CA LYS A 542 -8.12 -25.89 -21.93
C LYS A 542 -9.09 -24.75 -21.65
N GLY A 543 -9.93 -24.92 -20.64
CA GLY A 543 -10.83 -23.87 -20.17
C GLY A 543 -11.30 -24.13 -18.75
N SER A 544 -12.10 -23.21 -18.21
CA SER A 544 -12.72 -23.38 -16.90
C SER A 544 -14.06 -22.67 -16.81
N PHE A 545 -14.94 -23.13 -15.92
CA PHE A 545 -16.24 -22.52 -15.70
C PHE A 545 -16.80 -22.84 -14.30
N PRO A 546 -17.69 -21.99 -13.75
CA PRO A 546 -18.26 -22.20 -12.43
C PRO A 546 -19.58 -22.98 -12.45
N VAL A 547 -19.84 -23.72 -11.37
CA VAL A 547 -21.13 -24.35 -11.06
C VAL A 547 -21.49 -24.12 -9.58
N THR A 548 -22.67 -23.59 -9.32
CA THR A 548 -23.19 -23.40 -7.96
C THR A 548 -24.15 -24.53 -7.56
N VAL A 549 -23.84 -25.21 -6.47
CA VAL A 549 -24.73 -26.15 -5.77
C VAL A 549 -25.62 -25.38 -4.79
N ARG A 550 -26.92 -25.66 -4.76
CA ARG A 550 -27.86 -25.05 -3.80
C ARG A 550 -28.77 -26.06 -3.16
N GLY A 551 -29.08 -25.85 -1.89
CA GLY A 551 -30.09 -26.64 -1.18
C GLY A 551 -31.50 -26.17 -1.55
N LEU A 552 -32.35 -27.09 -2.01
CA LEU A 552 -33.75 -26.75 -2.33
C LEU A 552 -34.56 -26.46 -1.06
N HIS A 553 -34.44 -27.34 -0.06
CA HIS A 553 -35.15 -27.24 1.21
C HIS A 553 -34.34 -26.45 2.25
N TYR A 554 -33.00 -26.57 2.21
CA TYR A 554 -32.11 -25.78 3.04
C TYR A 554 -31.52 -24.63 2.22
N ARG A 555 -32.32 -23.56 2.03
CA ARG A 555 -32.01 -22.43 1.12
C ARG A 555 -30.71 -21.67 1.42
N ARG A 556 -30.15 -21.84 2.63
CA ARG A 556 -28.87 -21.25 3.03
C ARG A 556 -27.66 -22.04 2.50
N PHE A 557 -27.84 -23.29 2.13
CA PHE A 557 -26.75 -24.08 1.55
C PHE A 557 -26.44 -23.58 0.15
N LYS A 558 -25.18 -23.18 -0.02
CA LYS A 558 -24.57 -22.82 -1.29
C LYS A 558 -23.13 -23.33 -1.27
N GLN A 559 -22.72 -24.00 -2.34
CA GLN A 559 -21.33 -24.36 -2.59
C GLN A 559 -21.02 -23.97 -4.02
N ASP A 560 -19.94 -23.24 -4.27
CA ASP A 560 -19.46 -22.97 -5.62
C ASP A 560 -18.37 -23.99 -5.99
N LEU A 561 -18.41 -24.47 -7.23
CA LEU A 561 -17.47 -25.42 -7.81
C LEU A 561 -16.78 -24.74 -9.00
N ARG A 562 -15.46 -24.83 -9.08
CA ARG A 562 -14.65 -24.43 -10.23
C ARG A 562 -14.24 -25.68 -11.00
N LEU A 563 -14.78 -25.84 -12.21
CA LEU A 563 -14.51 -27.00 -13.04
C LEU A 563 -13.61 -26.61 -14.20
N ASN A 564 -12.59 -27.42 -14.45
CA ASN A 564 -11.72 -27.27 -15.61
C ASN A 564 -12.19 -28.19 -16.74
N VAL A 565 -11.91 -27.77 -17.96
CA VAL A 565 -12.10 -28.55 -19.18
C VAL A 565 -10.73 -28.75 -19.78
N HIS A 566 -10.34 -30.01 -20.00
CA HIS A 566 -9.10 -30.38 -20.66
C HIS A 566 -9.40 -31.47 -21.68
N LEU A 567 -9.66 -31.07 -22.93
CA LEU A 567 -10.01 -31.98 -24.00
C LEU A 567 -8.78 -32.22 -24.86
N ASN A 568 -8.50 -33.48 -25.18
CA ASN A 568 -7.53 -33.86 -26.20
C ASN A 568 -8.31 -34.58 -27.29
N ILE A 569 -8.67 -33.85 -28.35
CA ILE A 569 -9.45 -34.38 -29.47
C ILE A 569 -8.47 -34.96 -30.47
N THR A 570 -8.54 -36.27 -30.69
CA THR A 570 -7.79 -37.00 -31.70
C THR A 570 -8.71 -37.43 -32.85
N GLU A 571 -8.13 -37.73 -34.02
CA GLU A 571 -8.87 -38.20 -35.21
C GLU A 571 -9.77 -39.42 -34.96
#